data_AF-A0A2Z4LSU1-F1
#
_entry.id   AF-A0A2Z4LSU1-F1
#
_cell.length_a   1.000
_cell.length_b   1.000
_cell.length_c   1.000
_cell.angle_alpha   90.00
_cell.angle_beta   90.00
_cell.angle_gamma   90.00
#
_symmetry.space_group_name_H-M   'P 1'
#
loop_
_entity.id
_entity.type
_entity.pdbx_description
1 polymer ?
#
loop_
_entity_poly.entity_id
_entity_poly.type
_entity_poly.pdbx_seq_one_letter_code
_entity_poly.pdbx_strand_id
1 'polypeptide(L)'
;MEKKGHHLKIHISKRRIAISILLISGIFSLIGISIYKMVNSSTDNRFVNLAIEKNNKTYVYSKLGTIFVESSIKKNESPNLFGFVRLFEKDKNLYVSPNELNEIVDLLCGNFILHDYPEKSYDGYVTSGNSSCYRNSFKNQSTQTVGEQVKLNALQITNKSTGEAHNIRWSYNLKNYEYRALENCEEKSFMIRTSVVPGETVWANEDFIVVNLYELANFFGDKVHLEFKEEQQLLYILHK
;
A
#
# COMPACT_ATOMS: atom_id res chain seq x y z
N MET A 1 -72.15 -41.95 26.62
CA MET A 1 -70.89 -41.40 27.19
C MET A 1 -70.27 -40.48 26.15
N GLU A 2 -70.48 -39.17 26.30
CA GLU A 2 -69.91 -38.12 25.45
C GLU A 2 -68.45 -37.84 25.82
N LYS A 3 -67.53 -37.89 24.86
CA LYS A 3 -66.15 -37.40 25.00
C LYS A 3 -66.09 -35.94 24.57
N LYS A 4 -65.93 -35.02 25.53
CA LYS A 4 -65.64 -33.61 25.27
C LYS A 4 -64.20 -33.46 24.78
N GLY A 5 -64.03 -33.05 23.52
CA GLY A 5 -62.74 -32.61 22.97
C GLY A 5 -62.47 -31.15 23.34
N HIS A 6 -61.47 -30.91 24.18
CA HIS A 6 -60.97 -29.55 24.43
C HIS A 6 -60.04 -29.12 23.28
N HIS A 7 -60.57 -28.32 22.37
CA HIS A 7 -59.73 -27.57 21.41
C HIS A 7 -59.07 -26.40 22.13
N LEU A 8 -57.77 -26.52 22.44
CA LEU A 8 -56.95 -25.42 22.92
C LEU A 8 -56.64 -24.48 21.74
N LYS A 9 -57.36 -23.35 21.62
CA LYS A 9 -57.01 -22.28 20.68
C LYS A 9 -55.87 -21.45 21.28
N ILE A 10 -54.65 -21.65 20.80
CA ILE A 10 -53.50 -20.82 21.16
C ILE A 10 -53.69 -19.45 20.50
N HIS A 11 -54.07 -18.44 21.29
CA HIS A 11 -54.28 -17.08 20.82
C HIS A 11 -52.93 -16.36 20.73
N ILE A 12 -52.18 -16.60 19.66
CA ILE A 12 -50.93 -15.90 19.40
C ILE A 12 -51.27 -14.44 19.09
N SER A 13 -50.87 -13.50 19.95
CA SER A 13 -51.18 -12.08 19.73
C SER A 13 -50.46 -11.59 18.47
N LYS A 14 -51.18 -10.92 17.57
CA LYS A 14 -50.64 -10.33 16.33
C LYS A 14 -49.41 -9.44 16.57
N ARG A 15 -49.33 -8.82 17.76
CA ARG A 15 -48.20 -8.00 18.21
C ARG A 15 -46.92 -8.80 18.41
N ARG A 16 -47.00 -10.05 18.88
CA ARG A 16 -45.82 -10.93 19.04
C ARG A 16 -45.30 -11.42 17.69
N ILE A 17 -46.21 -11.71 16.75
CA ILE A 17 -45.83 -12.10 15.37
C ILE A 17 -45.14 -10.93 14.64
N ALA A 18 -45.66 -9.71 14.76
CA ALA A 18 -45.05 -8.52 14.16
C ALA A 18 -43.65 -8.22 14.74
N ILE A 19 -43.46 -8.37 16.05
CA ILE A 19 -42.13 -8.20 16.69
C ILE A 19 -41.16 -9.28 16.23
N SER A 20 -41.60 -10.54 16.11
CA SER A 20 -40.75 -11.62 15.59
C SER A 20 -40.34 -11.39 14.13
N ILE A 21 -41.25 -10.91 13.26
CA ILE A 21 -40.93 -10.59 11.86
C ILE A 21 -39.91 -9.44 11.79
N LEU A 22 -40.07 -8.38 12.59
CA LEU A 22 -39.13 -7.25 12.64
C LEU A 22 -37.74 -7.65 13.14
N LEU A 23 -37.67 -8.53 14.15
CA LEU A 23 -36.39 -9.06 14.66
C LEU A 23 -35.68 -9.91 13.62
N ILE A 24 -36.42 -10.79 12.91
CA ILE A 24 -35.87 -11.63 11.85
C ILE A 24 -35.37 -10.76 10.69
N SER A 25 -36.15 -9.78 10.23
CA SER A 25 -35.70 -8.86 9.16
C SER A 25 -34.48 -8.04 9.56
N GLY A 26 -34.39 -7.61 10.83
CA GLY A 26 -33.21 -6.91 11.34
C GLY A 26 -31.93 -7.76 11.29
N ILE A 27 -32.03 -9.04 11.64
CA ILE A 27 -30.91 -9.99 11.59
C ILE A 27 -30.45 -10.24 10.14
N PHE A 28 -31.39 -10.47 9.21
CA PHE A 28 -31.05 -10.63 7.79
C PHE A 28 -30.42 -9.37 7.18
N SER A 29 -30.85 -8.18 7.62
CA SER A 29 -30.26 -6.90 7.20
C SER A 29 -28.81 -6.77 7.67
N LEU A 30 -28.54 -7.14 8.93
CA LEU A 30 -27.18 -7.10 9.50
C LEU A 30 -26.25 -8.12 8.82
N ILE A 31 -26.74 -9.33 8.54
CA ILE A 31 -25.98 -10.34 7.80
C ILE A 31 -25.70 -9.85 6.37
N GLY A 32 -26.69 -9.25 5.70
CA GLY A 32 -26.53 -8.68 4.36
C GLY A 32 -25.48 -7.56 4.30
N ILE A 33 -25.48 -6.66 5.29
CA ILE A 33 -24.48 -5.58 5.40
C ILE A 33 -23.08 -6.15 5.68
N SER A 34 -22.97 -7.19 6.52
CA SER A 34 -21.68 -7.84 6.79
C SER A 34 -21.14 -8.56 5.56
N ILE A 35 -21.98 -9.29 4.81
CA ILE A 35 -21.59 -9.95 3.55
C ILE A 35 -21.19 -8.90 2.50
N TYR A 36 -21.96 -7.82 2.36
CA TYR A 36 -21.62 -6.72 1.46
C TYR A 36 -20.27 -6.08 1.80
N LYS A 37 -19.99 -5.82 3.08
CA LYS A 37 -18.68 -5.32 3.52
C LYS A 37 -17.54 -6.31 3.29
N MET A 38 -17.80 -7.61 3.38
CA MET A 38 -16.80 -8.65 3.12
C MET A 38 -16.50 -8.80 1.63
N VAL A 39 -17.51 -8.66 0.76
CA VAL A 39 -17.35 -8.68 -0.71
C VAL A 39 -16.74 -7.38 -1.23
N ASN A 40 -17.03 -6.26 -0.57
CA ASN A 40 -16.44 -4.95 -0.87
C ASN A 40 -15.19 -4.64 -0.03
N SER A 41 -14.68 -5.63 0.71
CA SER A 41 -13.42 -5.53 1.45
C SER A 41 -12.31 -5.34 0.44
N SER A 42 -11.75 -4.14 0.41
CA SER A 42 -10.56 -3.82 -0.37
C SER A 42 -9.44 -4.83 -0.10
N THR A 43 -8.66 -5.14 -1.12
CA THR A 43 -7.34 -5.75 -0.90
C THR A 43 -6.52 -4.91 0.06
N ASP A 44 -5.64 -5.57 0.81
CA ASP A 44 -4.70 -4.87 1.68
C ASP A 44 -3.62 -4.13 0.84
N ASN A 45 -3.57 -4.35 -0.47
CA ASN A 45 -2.62 -3.72 -1.37
C ASN A 45 -3.29 -2.91 -2.49
N ARG A 46 -2.61 -1.85 -2.93
CA ARG A 46 -3.03 -0.99 -4.04
C ARG A 46 -1.82 -0.49 -4.81
N PHE A 47 -2.01 -0.25 -6.12
CA PHE A 47 -1.02 0.46 -6.92
C PHE A 47 -1.36 1.95 -6.88
N VAL A 48 -0.42 2.76 -6.40
CA VAL A 48 -0.60 4.20 -6.21
C VAL A 48 0.48 4.95 -6.97
N ASN A 49 0.18 6.16 -7.44
CA ASN A 49 1.24 7.06 -7.89
C ASN A 49 1.72 7.91 -6.70
N LEU A 50 2.90 8.51 -6.83
CA LEU A 50 3.45 9.41 -5.84
C LEU A 50 3.15 10.86 -6.25
N ALA A 51 2.95 11.72 -5.27
CA ALA A 51 2.84 13.16 -5.47
C ALA A 51 3.65 13.89 -4.40
N ILE A 52 4.17 15.06 -4.74
CA ILE A 52 4.71 16.00 -3.76
C ILE A 52 3.77 17.19 -3.65
N GLU A 53 3.50 17.58 -2.42
CA GLU A 53 2.93 18.90 -2.14
C GLU A 53 4.02 19.79 -1.55
N LYS A 54 4.26 20.94 -2.18
CA LYS A 54 5.25 21.92 -1.73
C LYS A 54 4.76 23.32 -2.06
N ASN A 55 4.75 24.21 -1.06
CA ASN A 55 4.25 25.60 -1.22
C ASN A 55 2.83 25.67 -1.81
N ASN A 56 1.91 24.82 -1.33
CA ASN A 56 0.53 24.68 -1.82
C ASN A 56 0.39 24.30 -3.30
N LYS A 57 1.46 23.79 -3.93
CA LYS A 57 1.44 23.24 -5.28
C LYS A 57 1.60 21.72 -5.24
N THR A 58 0.84 21.04 -6.10
CA THR A 58 0.87 19.58 -6.25
C THR A 58 1.65 19.21 -7.51
N TYR A 59 2.63 18.32 -7.35
CA TYR A 59 3.43 17.77 -8.44
C TYR A 59 3.31 16.26 -8.47
N VAL A 60 2.93 15.69 -9.61
CA VAL A 60 2.75 14.23 -9.75
C VAL A 60 4.03 13.57 -10.27
N TYR A 61 4.39 12.44 -9.67
CA TYR A 61 5.64 11.75 -9.99
C TYR A 61 5.63 11.10 -11.38
N SER A 62 6.73 11.25 -12.11
CA SER A 62 6.99 10.55 -13.37
C SER A 62 8.30 9.76 -13.28
N LYS A 63 8.22 8.43 -13.43
CA LYS A 63 9.39 7.54 -13.43
C LYS A 63 10.22 7.62 -14.71
N LEU A 64 9.70 8.24 -15.79
CA LEU A 64 10.43 8.40 -17.03
C LEU A 64 11.64 9.33 -16.89
N GLY A 65 11.64 10.18 -15.86
CA GLY A 65 12.75 11.08 -15.55
C GLY A 65 12.71 12.39 -16.35
N THR A 66 13.61 13.30 -15.98
CA THR A 66 13.60 14.71 -16.38
C THR A 66 13.60 14.93 -17.90
N ILE A 67 14.41 14.17 -18.64
CA ILE A 67 14.56 14.36 -20.10
C ILE A 67 13.23 14.15 -20.83
N PHE A 68 12.45 13.15 -20.45
CA PHE A 68 11.17 12.84 -21.09
C PHE A 68 10.09 13.84 -20.68
N VAL A 69 10.04 14.20 -19.40
CA VAL A 69 9.10 15.21 -18.88
C VAL A 69 9.31 16.55 -19.58
N GLU A 70 10.55 17.04 -19.63
CA GLU A 70 10.86 18.30 -20.32
C GLU A 70 10.56 18.24 -21.82
N SER A 71 10.80 17.09 -22.47
CA SER A 71 10.51 16.91 -23.89
C SER A 71 9.01 17.00 -24.20
N SER A 72 8.17 16.36 -23.38
CA SER A 72 6.71 16.46 -23.49
C SER A 72 6.21 17.89 -23.22
N ILE A 73 6.70 18.54 -22.16
CA ILE A 73 6.34 19.94 -21.84
C ILE A 73 6.71 20.89 -22.98
N LYS A 74 7.91 20.75 -23.56
CA LYS A 74 8.35 21.57 -24.70
C LYS A 74 7.48 21.40 -25.95
N LYS A 75 6.81 20.25 -26.09
CA LYS A 75 5.84 19.96 -27.16
C LYS A 75 4.41 20.36 -26.80
N ASN A 76 4.20 20.91 -25.60
CA ASN A 76 2.87 21.20 -25.04
C ASN A 76 1.97 19.94 -24.96
N GLU A 77 2.57 18.83 -24.54
CA GLU A 77 1.90 17.56 -24.28
C GLU A 77 2.04 17.21 -22.80
N SER A 78 1.02 16.59 -22.21
CA SER A 78 1.09 16.04 -20.85
C SER A 78 2.16 14.93 -20.76
N PRO A 79 3.20 15.10 -19.92
CA PRO A 79 4.13 14.02 -19.60
C PRO A 79 3.43 12.74 -19.13
N ASN A 80 4.00 11.62 -19.52
CA ASN A 80 3.54 10.32 -19.05
C ASN A 80 4.05 10.05 -17.62
N LEU A 81 3.17 9.53 -16.78
CA LEU A 81 3.35 9.34 -15.35
C LEU A 81 3.84 7.96 -14.93
N PHE A 82 4.10 7.01 -15.85
CA PHE A 82 4.48 5.61 -15.54
C PHE A 82 5.25 5.48 -14.22
N GLY A 83 4.93 4.47 -13.39
CA GLY A 83 5.67 4.19 -12.15
C GLY A 83 4.81 4.14 -10.89
N PHE A 84 3.76 3.32 -10.91
CA PHE A 84 2.99 3.05 -9.70
C PHE A 84 3.82 2.22 -8.71
N VAL A 85 3.67 2.53 -7.43
CA VAL A 85 4.24 1.77 -6.32
C VAL A 85 3.15 0.89 -5.72
N ARG A 86 3.47 -0.36 -5.38
CA ARG A 86 2.57 -1.20 -4.61
C ARG A 86 2.62 -0.79 -3.14
N LEU A 87 1.56 -0.13 -2.68
CA LEU A 87 1.34 0.23 -1.28
C LEU A 87 0.55 -0.89 -0.60
N PHE A 88 0.95 -1.27 0.60
CA PHE A 88 0.20 -2.15 1.47
C PHE A 88 -0.28 -1.38 2.70
N GLU A 89 -1.51 -1.62 3.13
CA GLU A 89 -2.11 -1.01 4.31
C GLU A 89 -2.51 -2.09 5.31
N LYS A 90 -2.05 -1.96 6.55
CA LYS A 90 -2.44 -2.86 7.64
C LYS A 90 -2.32 -2.14 8.97
N ASP A 91 -3.35 -2.26 9.81
CA ASP A 91 -3.39 -1.62 11.13
C ASP A 91 -3.12 -0.10 11.09
N LYS A 92 -3.65 0.58 10.05
CA LYS A 92 -3.44 2.01 9.74
C LYS A 92 -2.00 2.41 9.42
N ASN A 93 -1.09 1.45 9.26
CA ASN A 93 0.27 1.68 8.80
C ASN A 93 0.36 1.43 7.29
N LEU A 94 1.26 2.20 6.66
CA LEU A 94 1.57 2.07 5.25
C LEU A 94 2.90 1.37 5.07
N TYR A 95 2.93 0.44 4.15
CA TYR A 95 4.03 -0.47 3.92
C TYR A 95 4.37 -0.56 2.44
N VAL A 96 5.65 -0.76 2.14
CA VAL A 96 6.13 -0.97 0.78
C VAL A 96 7.24 -2.01 0.77
N SER A 97 7.38 -2.73 -0.34
CA SER A 97 8.50 -3.64 -0.54
C SER A 97 9.82 -2.86 -0.59
N PRO A 98 10.93 -3.35 0.00
CA PRO A 98 12.23 -2.68 -0.08
C PRO A 98 12.69 -2.35 -1.50
N ASN A 99 12.32 -3.17 -2.49
CA ASN A 99 12.70 -2.98 -3.89
C ASN A 99 11.98 -1.80 -4.58
N GLU A 100 10.89 -1.29 -3.99
CA GLU A 100 10.07 -0.20 -4.51
C GLU A 100 10.28 1.11 -3.71
N LEU A 101 11.26 1.13 -2.81
CA LEU A 101 11.54 2.30 -1.96
C LEU A 101 12.31 3.42 -2.66
N ASN A 102 13.01 3.12 -3.74
CA ASN A 102 13.97 4.05 -4.35
C ASN A 102 13.34 5.42 -4.65
N GLU A 103 12.19 5.39 -5.33
CA GLU A 103 11.46 6.59 -5.72
C GLU A 103 10.92 7.33 -4.49
N ILE A 104 10.35 6.62 -3.51
CA ILE A 104 9.85 7.23 -2.26
C ILE A 104 10.99 7.90 -1.49
N VAL A 105 12.14 7.24 -1.37
CA VAL A 105 13.31 7.75 -0.64
C VAL A 105 13.88 8.99 -1.32
N ASP A 106 13.96 9.02 -2.65
CA ASP A 106 14.39 10.21 -3.39
C ASP A 106 13.50 11.41 -3.06
N LEU A 107 12.18 11.21 -3.04
CA LEU A 107 11.23 12.27 -2.74
C LEU A 107 11.27 12.70 -1.26
N LEU A 108 11.39 11.74 -0.33
CA LEU A 108 11.52 12.02 1.11
C LEU A 108 12.79 12.80 1.45
N CYS A 109 13.92 12.45 0.84
CA CYS A 109 15.21 13.08 1.15
C CYS A 109 15.44 14.42 0.44
N GLY A 110 14.47 14.88 -0.36
CA GLY A 110 14.61 16.11 -1.16
C GLY A 110 15.42 15.96 -2.44
N ASN A 111 15.72 14.74 -2.90
CA ASN A 111 16.38 14.50 -4.19
C ASN A 111 15.36 14.44 -5.33
N PHE A 112 14.78 15.58 -5.67
CA PHE A 112 13.81 15.67 -6.76
C PHE A 112 13.93 16.96 -7.56
N ILE A 113 13.37 16.95 -8.77
CA ILE A 113 13.27 18.09 -9.68
C ILE A 113 11.81 18.34 -9.98
N LEU A 114 11.35 19.57 -9.75
CA LEU A 114 9.98 20.01 -10.05
C LEU A 114 9.94 20.60 -11.46
N HIS A 115 8.90 20.25 -12.20
CA HIS A 115 8.63 20.72 -13.56
C HIS A 115 7.26 21.39 -13.56
N ASP A 116 7.23 22.72 -13.58
CA ASP A 116 5.97 23.48 -13.64
C ASP A 116 5.31 23.25 -15.01
N TYR A 117 4.10 22.68 -14.98
CA TYR A 117 3.24 22.50 -16.16
C TYR A 117 1.80 22.36 -15.66
N PRO A 118 1.03 23.47 -15.61
CA PRO A 118 -0.30 23.46 -15.02
C PRO A 118 -1.24 22.53 -15.78
N GLU A 119 -1.66 21.46 -15.11
CA GLU A 119 -2.66 20.53 -15.58
C GLU A 119 -4.01 20.85 -14.93
N LYS A 120 -5.08 20.17 -15.37
CA LYS A 120 -6.43 20.42 -14.83
C LYS A 120 -6.54 20.16 -13.32
N SER A 121 -5.73 19.27 -12.78
CA SER A 121 -5.86 18.76 -11.41
C SER A 121 -4.57 18.83 -10.57
N TYR A 122 -3.48 19.38 -11.11
CA TYR A 122 -2.20 19.54 -10.42
C TYR A 122 -1.32 20.58 -11.13
N ASP A 123 -0.29 21.07 -10.45
CA ASP A 123 0.52 22.21 -10.87
C ASP A 123 1.72 21.83 -11.75
N GLY A 124 2.10 20.55 -11.75
CA GLY A 124 3.17 20.05 -12.59
C GLY A 124 3.60 18.63 -12.27
N TYR A 125 4.84 18.32 -12.65
CA TYR A 125 5.42 16.99 -12.51
C TYR A 125 6.65 17.01 -11.61
N VAL A 126 6.96 15.88 -11.02
CA VAL A 126 8.19 15.70 -10.25
C VAL A 126 8.93 14.44 -10.70
N THR A 127 10.25 14.54 -10.77
CA THR A 127 11.14 13.43 -11.12
C THR A 127 12.22 13.28 -10.05
N SER A 128 12.81 12.09 -9.94
CA SER A 128 13.99 11.88 -9.11
C SER A 128 15.14 12.78 -9.58
N GLY A 129 15.88 13.36 -8.64
CA GLY A 129 17.08 14.14 -8.90
C GLY A 129 18.30 13.24 -9.16
N ASN A 130 19.42 13.86 -9.50
CA ASN A 130 20.65 13.14 -9.87
C ASN A 130 21.46 12.62 -8.68
N SER A 131 21.07 12.91 -7.43
CA SER A 131 21.88 12.61 -6.24
C SER A 131 21.25 11.51 -5.38
N SER A 132 21.77 10.29 -5.42
CA SER A 132 21.16 9.21 -4.62
C SER A 132 21.17 9.51 -3.12
N CYS A 133 20.05 9.27 -2.45
CA CYS A 133 19.94 9.23 -0.98
C CYS A 133 20.00 7.80 -0.44
N TYR A 134 20.20 6.83 -1.32
CA TYR A 134 20.25 5.43 -0.95
C TYR A 134 21.36 4.68 -1.70
N ARG A 135 21.72 3.53 -1.15
CA ARG A 135 22.65 2.58 -1.77
C ARG A 135 22.13 1.17 -1.59
N ASN A 136 21.85 0.53 -2.72
CA ASN A 136 21.52 -0.88 -2.78
C ASN A 136 22.80 -1.71 -2.84
N SER A 137 22.82 -2.81 -2.12
CA SER A 137 23.88 -3.81 -2.19
C SER A 137 23.32 -5.20 -1.88
N PHE A 138 24.02 -6.22 -2.34
CA PHE A 138 23.74 -7.58 -1.92
C PHE A 138 25.03 -8.39 -1.86
N LYS A 139 25.01 -9.46 -1.10
CA LYS A 139 26.06 -10.48 -1.09
C LYS A 139 25.45 -11.87 -0.97
N ASN A 140 26.11 -12.85 -1.58
CA ASN A 140 25.75 -14.26 -1.38
C ASN A 140 26.52 -14.79 -0.17
N GLN A 141 25.87 -15.61 0.64
CA GLN A 141 26.46 -16.25 1.81
C GLN A 141 26.12 -17.74 1.80
N SER A 142 27.14 -18.58 1.94
CA SER A 142 26.96 -20.02 2.11
C SER A 142 26.25 -20.33 3.42
N THR A 143 25.45 -21.40 3.42
CA THR A 143 24.80 -21.91 4.63
C THR A 143 25.56 -23.12 5.18
N GLN A 144 25.01 -23.76 6.21
CA GLN A 144 25.55 -25.02 6.74
C GLN A 144 25.32 -26.21 5.80
N THR A 145 24.36 -26.12 4.87
CA THR A 145 24.06 -27.19 3.92
C THR A 145 24.89 -27.01 2.66
N VAL A 146 25.54 -28.09 2.21
CA VAL A 146 26.31 -28.10 0.96
C VAL A 146 25.39 -27.78 -0.22
N GLY A 147 25.81 -26.83 -1.06
CA GLY A 147 25.04 -26.39 -2.23
C GLY A 147 23.95 -25.36 -1.94
N GLU A 148 23.77 -24.94 -0.69
CA GLU A 148 22.79 -23.91 -0.31
C GLU A 148 23.45 -22.54 -0.06
N GLN A 149 22.84 -21.50 -0.65
CA GLN A 149 23.23 -20.11 -0.47
C GLN A 149 22.02 -19.24 -0.14
N VAL A 150 22.25 -18.23 0.69
CA VAL A 150 21.30 -17.15 0.93
C VAL A 150 21.84 -15.86 0.32
N LYS A 151 20.95 -15.10 -0.33
CA LYS A 151 21.22 -13.74 -0.80
C LYS A 151 20.88 -12.79 0.33
N LEU A 152 21.86 -12.06 0.84
CA LEU A 152 21.67 -10.98 1.79
C LEU A 152 21.58 -9.66 1.04
N ASN A 153 20.41 -9.03 1.07
CA ASN A 153 20.17 -7.73 0.47
C ASN A 153 20.26 -6.64 1.55
N ALA A 154 20.75 -5.47 1.16
CA ALA A 154 20.83 -4.31 2.02
C ALA A 154 20.55 -3.04 1.22
N LEU A 155 19.67 -2.21 1.75
CA LEU A 155 19.37 -0.85 1.29
C LEU A 155 19.79 0.10 2.41
N GLN A 156 20.85 0.87 2.18
CA GLN A 156 21.28 1.92 3.11
C GLN A 156 20.69 3.25 2.64
N ILE A 157 19.95 3.92 3.51
CA ILE A 157 19.36 5.24 3.27
C ILE A 157 20.12 6.26 4.10
N THR A 158 20.47 7.40 3.52
CA THR A 158 21.22 8.45 4.21
C THR A 158 20.36 9.70 4.31
N ASN A 159 20.16 10.18 5.54
CA ASN A 159 19.58 11.50 5.76
C ASN A 159 20.67 12.55 5.53
N LYS A 160 20.61 13.24 4.39
CA LYS A 160 21.62 14.26 4.03
C LYS A 160 21.67 15.45 4.99
N SER A 161 20.60 15.70 5.75
CA SER A 161 20.55 16.82 6.70
C SER A 161 21.27 16.52 8.01
N THR A 162 21.26 15.27 8.47
CA THR A 162 21.89 14.83 9.73
C THR A 162 23.19 14.05 9.51
N GLY A 163 23.39 13.47 8.33
CA GLY A 163 24.48 12.54 8.03
C GLY A 163 24.24 11.12 8.53
N GLU A 164 23.10 10.85 9.17
CA GLU A 164 22.77 9.54 9.72
C GLU A 164 22.37 8.55 8.60
N ALA A 165 22.56 7.26 8.90
CA ALA A 165 22.23 6.16 8.00
C ALA A 165 21.17 5.24 8.62
N HIS A 166 20.19 4.84 7.81
CA HIS A 166 19.16 3.87 8.13
C HIS A 166 19.31 2.66 7.21
N ASN A 167 19.62 1.49 7.78
CA ASN A 167 19.88 0.28 6.98
C ASN A 167 18.66 -0.64 7.01
N ILE A 168 18.18 -1.03 5.83
CA ILE A 168 17.12 -2.02 5.66
C ILE A 168 17.77 -3.29 5.11
N ARG A 169 17.61 -4.42 5.78
CA ARG A 169 18.25 -5.69 5.40
C ARG A 169 17.29 -6.84 5.44
N TRP A 170 17.37 -7.68 4.42
CA TRP A 170 16.58 -8.90 4.33
C TRP A 170 17.38 -9.98 3.62
N SER A 171 17.07 -11.23 3.93
CA SER A 171 17.64 -12.39 3.24
C SER A 171 16.62 -13.03 2.31
N TYR A 172 17.12 -13.73 1.31
CA TYR A 172 16.35 -14.56 0.41
C TYR A 172 17.09 -15.87 0.20
N ASN A 173 16.45 -17.00 0.51
CA ASN A 173 16.98 -18.32 0.30
C ASN A 173 16.55 -18.84 -1.08
N LEU A 174 17.53 -19.09 -1.95
CA LEU A 174 17.30 -19.48 -3.34
C LEU A 174 16.71 -20.88 -3.50
N LYS A 175 16.85 -21.75 -2.49
CA LYS A 175 16.39 -23.15 -2.57
C LYS A 175 14.90 -23.28 -2.28
N ASN A 176 14.42 -22.63 -1.22
CA ASN A 176 13.04 -22.74 -0.74
C ASN A 176 12.22 -21.47 -1.01
N TYR A 177 12.79 -20.46 -1.66
CA TYR A 177 12.14 -19.19 -1.99
C TYR A 177 11.67 -18.40 -0.76
N GLU A 178 12.22 -18.69 0.43
CA GLU A 178 11.88 -17.98 1.66
C GLU A 178 12.62 -16.64 1.75
N TYR A 179 11.87 -15.60 2.10
CA TYR A 179 12.42 -14.32 2.51
C TYR A 179 12.49 -14.25 4.03
N ARG A 180 13.50 -13.54 4.57
CA ARG A 180 13.51 -13.20 6.00
C ARG A 180 13.90 -11.76 6.26
N ALA A 181 13.16 -11.10 7.15
CA ALA A 181 13.50 -9.77 7.64
C ALA A 181 14.72 -9.84 8.58
N LEU A 182 15.64 -8.87 8.48
CA LEU A 182 16.85 -8.84 9.32
C LEU A 182 17.01 -7.52 10.07
N GLU A 183 16.74 -6.37 9.43
CA GLU A 183 16.94 -5.04 10.01
C GLU A 183 16.00 -4.02 9.35
N ASN A 184 15.26 -3.24 10.15
CA ASN A 184 14.33 -2.17 9.72
C ASN A 184 13.36 -2.57 8.58
N CYS A 185 12.93 -3.84 8.59
CA CYS A 185 11.84 -4.36 7.77
C CYS A 185 11.15 -5.49 8.53
N GLU A 186 9.98 -5.88 8.07
CA GLU A 186 9.14 -6.90 8.70
C GLU A 186 8.60 -7.87 7.66
N GLU A 187 8.36 -9.11 8.08
CA GLU A 187 7.53 -10.07 7.33
C GLU A 187 6.06 -9.82 7.70
N LYS A 188 5.21 -9.54 6.71
CA LYS A 188 3.77 -9.38 6.91
C LYS A 188 2.95 -10.09 5.84
N SER A 189 1.89 -10.76 6.30
CA SER A 189 0.87 -11.33 5.43
C SER A 189 -0.18 -10.28 5.06
N PHE A 190 -0.49 -10.19 3.78
CA PHE A 190 -1.51 -9.30 3.23
C PHE A 190 -2.49 -10.10 2.36
N MET A 191 -3.77 -9.76 2.46
CA MET A 191 -4.80 -10.31 1.59
C MET A 191 -4.76 -9.60 0.24
N ILE A 192 -4.31 -10.32 -0.78
CA ILE A 192 -4.19 -9.80 -2.14
C ILE A 192 -5.18 -10.48 -3.09
N ARG A 193 -5.52 -9.75 -4.15
CA ARG A 193 -6.37 -10.25 -5.23
C ARG A 193 -5.50 -10.68 -6.41
N THR A 194 -5.55 -11.95 -6.77
CA THR A 194 -4.81 -12.48 -7.93
C THR A 194 -5.78 -13.03 -8.99
N SER A 195 -5.36 -12.96 -10.26
CA SER A 195 -6.07 -13.59 -11.36
C SER A 195 -5.30 -14.83 -11.78
N VAL A 196 -5.90 -15.99 -11.57
CA VAL A 196 -5.31 -17.30 -11.92
C VAL A 196 -5.58 -17.66 -13.38
N VAL A 197 -6.74 -17.25 -13.90
CA VAL A 197 -7.13 -17.33 -15.32
C VAL A 197 -8.02 -16.13 -15.69
N PRO A 198 -8.13 -15.76 -16.99
CA PRO A 198 -9.01 -14.67 -17.42
C PRO A 198 -10.44 -14.86 -16.90
N GLY A 199 -10.95 -13.85 -16.18
CA GLY A 199 -12.32 -13.86 -15.63
C GLY A 199 -12.45 -14.48 -14.23
N GLU A 200 -11.43 -15.17 -13.72
CA GLU A 200 -11.41 -15.68 -12.35
C GLU A 200 -10.51 -14.84 -11.44
N THR A 201 -11.02 -14.59 -10.24
CA THR A 201 -10.32 -13.87 -9.18
C THR A 201 -10.29 -14.75 -7.95
N VAL A 202 -9.11 -14.90 -7.35
CA VAL A 202 -8.97 -15.51 -6.02
C VAL A 202 -8.36 -14.50 -5.06
N TRP A 203 -8.75 -14.63 -3.80
CA TRP A 203 -8.17 -13.89 -2.68
C TRP A 203 -7.19 -14.82 -1.99
N ALA A 204 -5.93 -14.39 -1.87
CA ALA A 204 -4.88 -15.16 -1.23
C ALA A 204 -4.18 -14.30 -0.18
N ASN A 205 -3.80 -14.91 0.94
CA ASN A 205 -2.86 -14.29 1.86
C ASN A 205 -1.46 -14.61 1.36
N GLU A 206 -0.66 -13.57 1.12
CA GLU A 206 0.74 -13.69 0.72
C GLU A 206 1.63 -12.95 1.71
N ASP A 207 2.79 -13.52 2.00
CA ASP A 207 3.79 -12.94 2.90
C ASP A 207 4.79 -12.07 2.12
N PHE A 208 5.06 -10.88 2.64
CA PHE A 208 5.97 -9.92 2.03
C PHE A 208 6.98 -9.39 3.05
N ILE A 209 8.19 -9.13 2.59
CA ILE A 209 9.12 -8.24 3.29
C ILE A 209 8.70 -6.81 3.00
N VAL A 210 8.39 -6.06 4.05
CA VAL A 210 7.92 -4.68 3.94
C VAL A 210 8.63 -3.75 4.89
N VAL A 211 8.61 -2.47 4.55
CA VAL A 211 9.15 -1.37 5.35
C VAL A 211 8.03 -0.43 5.70
N ASN A 212 7.96 -0.03 6.98
CA ASN A 212 6.98 0.94 7.47
C ASN A 212 7.35 2.34 6.94
N LEU A 213 6.47 2.90 6.11
CA LEU A 213 6.70 4.20 5.48
C LEU A 213 6.66 5.36 6.48
N TYR A 214 5.89 5.26 7.57
CA TYR A 214 5.84 6.31 8.58
C TYR A 214 7.13 6.35 9.42
N GLU A 215 7.69 5.20 9.77
CA GLU A 215 9.01 5.13 10.43
C GLU A 215 10.10 5.71 9.52
N LEU A 216 10.04 5.39 8.22
CA LEU A 216 10.97 5.93 7.25
C LEU A 216 10.81 7.45 7.06
N ALA A 217 9.58 7.97 7.03
CA ALA A 217 9.36 9.42 6.97
C ALA A 217 9.89 10.12 8.23
N ASN A 218 9.65 9.54 9.42
CA ASN A 218 10.16 10.06 10.69
C ASN A 218 11.70 10.12 10.73
N PHE A 219 12.40 9.20 10.06
CA PHE A 219 13.86 9.26 9.92
C PHE A 219 14.36 10.53 9.19
N PHE A 220 13.54 11.14 8.32
CA PHE A 220 13.83 12.42 7.68
C PHE A 220 13.39 13.65 8.51
N GLY A 221 12.68 13.44 9.62
CA GLY A 221 12.22 14.46 10.57
C GLY A 221 10.94 15.19 10.16
N ASP A 222 10.52 16.17 10.96
CA ASP A 222 9.21 16.86 10.88
C ASP A 222 8.96 17.73 9.63
N LYS A 223 9.94 17.80 8.73
CA LYS A 223 9.87 18.56 7.47
C LYS A 223 9.10 17.82 6.39
N VAL A 224 8.97 16.50 6.53
CA VAL A 224 8.34 15.64 5.53
C VAL A 224 7.30 14.75 6.19
N HIS A 225 6.10 14.70 5.61
CA HIS A 225 5.03 13.81 6.05
C HIS A 225 4.42 13.05 4.88
N LEU A 226 3.82 11.91 5.19
CA LEU A 226 3.11 11.09 4.23
C LEU A 226 1.61 11.21 4.45
N GLU A 227 0.87 11.37 3.36
CA GLU A 227 -0.59 11.31 3.37
C GLU A 227 -1.07 10.45 2.21
N PHE A 228 -1.78 9.36 2.52
CA PHE A 228 -2.41 8.53 1.49
C PHE A 228 -3.83 9.00 1.22
N LYS A 229 -4.11 9.37 -0.04
CA LYS A 229 -5.45 9.74 -0.52
C LYS A 229 -6.02 8.59 -1.33
N GLU A 230 -6.81 7.74 -0.68
CA GLU A 230 -7.35 6.52 -1.28
C GLU A 230 -8.16 6.77 -2.56
N GLU A 231 -9.06 7.76 -2.54
CA GLU A 231 -9.93 8.09 -3.68
C GLU A 231 -9.16 8.52 -4.93
N GLN A 232 -7.96 9.09 -4.74
CA GLN A 232 -7.10 9.56 -5.82
C GLN A 232 -6.05 8.53 -6.21
N GLN A 233 -5.89 7.47 -5.42
CA GLN A 233 -4.80 6.50 -5.53
C GLN A 233 -3.41 7.19 -5.55
N LEU A 234 -3.24 8.19 -4.68
CA LEU A 234 -2.01 8.96 -4.55
C LEU A 234 -1.44 8.88 -3.13
N LEU A 235 -0.15 8.61 -3.03
CA LEU A 235 0.64 8.83 -1.82
C LEU A 235 1.33 10.19 -1.92
N TYR A 236 0.88 11.13 -1.11
CA TYR A 236 1.45 12.46 -1.01
C TYR A 236 2.65 12.48 -0.07
N ILE A 237 3.69 13.18 -0.50
CA ILE A 237 4.89 13.51 0.25
C ILE A 237 4.88 15.01 0.47
N LEU A 238 4.48 15.42 1.67
CA LEU A 238 4.24 16.80 2.03
C LEU A 238 5.55 17.41 2.54
N HIS A 239 6.10 18.38 1.80
CA HIS A 239 7.28 19.15 2.21
C HIS A 239 6.85 20.49 2.81
N LYS A 240 7.18 20.71 4.08
CA LYS A 240 6.95 22.00 4.76
C LYS A 240 7.99 23.06 4.38
#